data_AF-A0A2G3PQQ7-F1
#
_entry.id   AF-A0A2G3PQQ7-F1
#
_cell.length_a   1.000
_cell.length_b   1.000
_cell.length_c   1.000
_cell.angle_alpha   90.00
_cell.angle_beta   90.00
_cell.angle_gamma   90.00
#
_symmetry.space_group_name_H-M   'P 1'
#
loop_
_entity.id
_entity.type
_entity.pdbx_description
1 polymer ?
#
loop_
_entity_poly.entity_id
_entity_poly.type
_entity_poly.pdbx_seq_one_letter_code
_entity_poly.pdbx_strand_id
1 'polypeptide(L)'
;MTYPRPTPIPATPPRSPGLVADIIATLCLLALQVLVLAGSVYMSLFFVMATDSCYADRCDTDNLLWAYVVADGGGLAVVVMSIIATTILMVRRRVAFWVPVVGLILQIFTFALGAGLAGSVVPS
;
A
#
# COMPACT_ATOMS: atom_id res chain seq x y z
N MET A 1 48.18 -19.61 40.04
CA MET A 1 47.02 -18.68 40.03
C MET A 1 46.73 -18.32 38.60
N THR A 2 45.66 -18.86 38.02
CA THR A 2 45.26 -18.60 36.62
C THR A 2 44.25 -17.46 36.65
N TYR A 3 44.63 -16.28 36.17
CA TYR A 3 43.67 -15.16 36.07
C TYR A 3 42.64 -15.49 34.98
N PRO A 4 41.33 -15.29 35.22
CA PRO A 4 40.33 -15.36 34.17
C PRO A 4 40.64 -14.30 33.11
N ARG A 5 40.76 -14.71 31.84
CA ARG A 5 40.87 -13.75 30.74
C ARG A 5 39.52 -13.04 30.57
N PRO A 6 39.48 -11.70 30.51
CA PRO A 6 38.27 -10.97 30.14
C PRO A 6 37.79 -11.46 28.77
N THR A 7 36.53 -11.89 28.67
CA THR A 7 35.90 -12.16 27.37
C THR A 7 35.79 -10.85 26.59
N PRO A 8 36.25 -10.79 25.32
CA PRO A 8 36.09 -9.60 24.51
C PRO A 8 34.60 -9.27 24.38
N ILE A 9 34.22 -8.04 24.74
CA ILE A 9 32.87 -7.54 24.49
C ILE A 9 32.74 -7.43 22.96
N PRO A 10 31.73 -8.04 22.32
CA PRO A 10 31.51 -7.87 20.90
C PRO A 10 31.32 -6.38 20.59
N ALA A 11 32.25 -5.79 19.84
CA ALA A 11 32.07 -4.43 19.36
C ALA A 11 30.90 -4.41 18.38
N THR A 12 29.86 -3.62 18.67
CA THR A 12 28.74 -3.43 17.75
C THR A 12 29.29 -2.74 16.50
N PRO A 13 29.24 -3.37 15.31
CA PRO A 13 29.74 -2.72 14.11
C PRO A 13 28.92 -1.44 13.85
N PRO A 14 29.57 -0.33 13.45
CA PRO A 14 28.87 0.90 13.11
C PRO A 14 27.88 0.62 11.97
N ARG A 15 26.62 1.05 12.12
CA ARG A 15 25.62 0.95 11.04
C ARG A 15 26.15 1.72 9.84
N SER A 16 26.24 1.05 8.69
CA SER A 16 26.67 1.71 7.47
C SER A 16 25.65 2.81 7.09
N PRO A 17 26.10 3.99 6.64
CA PRO A 17 25.19 5.08 6.24
C PRO A 17 24.21 4.64 5.13
N GLY A 18 24.61 3.71 4.27
CA GLY A 18 23.74 3.14 3.24
C GLY A 18 22.53 2.37 3.79
N LEU A 19 22.65 1.72 4.95
CA LEU A 19 21.53 1.02 5.58
C LEU A 19 20.51 2.00 6.17
N VAL A 20 20.96 3.13 6.70
CA VAL A 20 20.06 4.18 7.22
C VAL A 20 19.28 4.84 6.07
N ALA A 21 19.96 5.14 4.96
CA ALA A 21 19.31 5.71 3.78
C ALA A 21 18.22 4.78 3.20
N ASP A 22 18.48 3.47 3.10
CA ASP A 22 17.52 2.49 2.59
C ASP A 22 16.28 2.36 3.50
N ILE A 23 16.48 2.43 4.82
CA ILE A 23 15.38 2.44 5.79
C ILE A 23 14.50 3.68 5.60
N ILE A 24 15.12 4.86 5.51
CA ILE A 24 14.38 6.12 5.33
C ILE A 24 13.61 6.07 4.01
N ALA A 25 14.25 5.65 2.92
CA ALA A 25 13.62 5.58 1.60
C ALA A 25 12.42 4.61 1.59
N THR A 26 12.58 3.43 2.19
CA THR A 26 11.50 2.44 2.33
C THR A 26 10.35 2.98 3.17
N LEU A 27 10.65 3.65 4.28
CA LEU A 27 9.64 4.27 5.15
C LEU A 27 8.88 5.38 4.41
N CYS A 28 9.58 6.24 3.68
CA CYS A 28 8.96 7.29 2.87
C CYS A 28 8.05 6.71 1.79
N LEU A 29 8.45 5.63 1.11
CA LEU A 29 7.61 4.98 0.11
C LEU A 29 6.37 4.31 0.69
N LEU A 30 6.49 3.66 1.86
CA LEU A 30 5.33 3.11 2.56
C LEU A 30 4.37 4.22 3.03
N ALA A 31 4.90 5.31 3.57
CA ALA A 31 4.10 6.48 3.93
C ALA A 31 3.38 7.07 2.71
N LEU A 32 4.07 7.16 1.57
CA LEU A 32 3.48 7.59 0.32
C LEU A 32 2.36 6.65 -0.14
N GLN A 33 2.53 5.33 -0.04
CA GLN A 33 1.46 4.37 -0.35
C GLN A 33 0.23 4.59 0.52
N VAL A 34 0.41 4.79 1.83
CA VAL A 34 -0.71 5.05 2.75
C VAL A 34 -1.42 6.36 2.38
N LEU A 35 -0.66 7.39 2.00
CA LEU A 35 -1.23 8.66 1.53
C LEU A 35 -2.05 8.48 0.24
N VAL A 36 -1.55 7.68 -0.70
CA VAL A 36 -2.27 7.34 -1.94
C VAL A 36 -3.55 6.57 -1.63
N LEU A 37 -3.53 5.61 -0.70
CA LEU A 37 -4.73 4.91 -0.25
C LEU A 37 -5.73 5.89 0.39
N ALA A 38 -5.29 6.79 1.25
CA ALA A 38 -6.16 7.79 1.86
C ALA A 38 -6.80 8.71 0.80
N GLY A 39 -6.03 9.16 -0.19
CA GLY A 39 -6.52 9.93 -1.32
C GLY A 39 -7.50 9.14 -2.20
N SER A 40 -7.23 7.86 -2.42
CA SER A 40 -8.11 6.92 -3.11
C SER A 40 -9.46 6.84 -2.41
N VAL A 41 -9.48 6.51 -1.10
CA VAL A 41 -10.70 6.43 -0.30
C VAL A 41 -11.47 7.74 -0.32
N TYR A 42 -10.78 8.87 -0.20
CA TYR A 42 -11.41 10.19 -0.28
C TYR A 42 -12.09 10.41 -1.64
N MET A 43 -11.45 10.02 -2.74
CA MET A 43 -12.04 10.09 -4.08
C MET A 43 -13.20 9.10 -4.26
N SER A 44 -13.10 7.90 -3.68
CA SER A 44 -14.16 6.88 -3.70
C SER A 44 -15.46 7.41 -3.08
N LEU A 45 -15.40 8.30 -2.08
CA LEU A 45 -16.60 8.92 -1.50
C LEU A 45 -17.48 9.63 -2.57
N PHE A 46 -16.87 10.13 -3.64
CA PHE A 46 -17.60 10.78 -4.73
C PHE A 46 -18.17 9.80 -5.76
N PHE A 47 -17.88 8.50 -5.68
CA PHE A 47 -18.44 7.52 -6.61
C PHE A 47 -19.97 7.47 -6.56
N VAL A 48 -20.57 7.78 -5.41
CA VAL A 48 -22.02 7.90 -5.27
C VAL A 48 -22.62 8.96 -6.20
N MET A 49 -21.89 10.03 -6.54
CA MET A 49 -22.37 11.05 -7.49
C MET A 49 -22.58 10.48 -8.90
N ALA A 50 -22.00 9.31 -9.23
CA ALA A 50 -22.29 8.62 -10.48
C ALA A 50 -23.78 8.24 -10.59
N THR A 51 -24.46 8.02 -9.46
CA THR A 51 -25.89 7.67 -9.44
C THR A 51 -26.81 8.83 -9.80
N ASP A 52 -26.35 10.09 -9.72
CA ASP A 52 -27.18 11.27 -10.07
C ASP A 52 -27.63 11.27 -11.53
N SER A 53 -26.89 10.56 -12.39
CA SER A 53 -27.21 10.39 -13.81
C SER A 53 -28.25 9.31 -14.10
N CYS A 54 -28.63 8.51 -13.09
CA CYS A 54 -29.67 7.49 -13.23
C CYS A 54 -31.07 8.11 -13.28
N TYR A 55 -31.88 7.67 -14.25
CA TYR A 55 -33.30 8.02 -14.36
C TYR A 55 -34.18 6.83 -13.95
N ALA A 56 -35.13 7.05 -13.03
CA ALA A 56 -36.20 6.11 -12.64
C ALA A 56 -35.72 4.68 -12.26
N ASP A 57 -35.02 4.56 -11.12
CA ASP A 57 -34.62 3.30 -10.45
C ASP A 57 -33.78 2.30 -11.27
N ARG A 58 -33.28 2.68 -12.45
CA ARG A 58 -32.41 1.84 -13.28
C ARG A 58 -30.92 2.02 -12.97
N CYS A 59 -30.56 1.95 -11.70
CA CYS A 59 -29.19 2.12 -11.25
C CYS A 59 -28.66 0.77 -10.76
N ASP A 60 -27.54 0.31 -11.34
CA ASP A 60 -26.88 -0.92 -10.88
C ASP A 60 -26.04 -0.62 -9.65
N THR A 61 -26.65 -0.74 -8.47
CA THR A 61 -26.00 -0.50 -7.18
C THR A 61 -24.99 -1.60 -6.85
N ASP A 62 -25.09 -2.78 -7.46
CA ASP A 62 -24.14 -3.86 -7.22
C ASP A 62 -22.78 -3.51 -7.82
N ASN A 63 -22.76 -2.92 -9.03
CA ASN A 63 -21.53 -2.41 -9.63
C ASN A 63 -20.92 -1.27 -8.80
N LEU A 64 -21.75 -0.40 -8.22
CA LEU A 64 -21.29 0.65 -7.31
C LEU A 64 -20.67 0.06 -6.04
N LEU A 65 -21.28 -0.97 -5.45
CA LEU A 65 -20.73 -1.66 -4.28
C LEU A 65 -19.39 -2.33 -4.62
N TRP A 66 -19.30 -3.01 -5.77
CA TRP A 66 -18.04 -3.58 -6.24
C TRP A 66 -16.98 -2.51 -6.53
N ALA A 67 -17.36 -1.32 -6.99
CA ALA A 67 -16.43 -0.20 -7.16
C ALA A 67 -15.73 0.16 -5.85
N TYR A 68 -16.47 0.27 -4.74
CA TYR A 68 -15.91 0.50 -3.40
C TYR A 68 -15.03 -0.65 -2.93
N VAL A 69 -15.50 -1.89 -3.08
CA VAL A 69 -14.73 -3.07 -2.66
C VAL A 69 -13.40 -3.18 -3.41
N VAL A 70 -13.40 -2.93 -4.72
CA VAL A 70 -12.20 -3.02 -5.55
C VAL A 70 -11.26 -1.84 -5.31
N ALA A 71 -11.77 -0.61 -5.25
CA ALA A 71 -10.95 0.57 -5.01
C ALA A 71 -10.34 0.58 -3.60
N ASP A 72 -11.20 0.49 -2.57
CA ASP A 72 -10.79 0.70 -1.19
C ASP A 72 -10.31 -0.61 -0.54
N GLY A 73 -11.07 -1.70 -0.73
CA GLY A 73 -10.70 -3.02 -0.21
C GLY A 73 -9.46 -3.58 -0.90
N GLY A 74 -9.40 -3.49 -2.23
CA GLY A 74 -8.22 -3.86 -3.02
C GLY A 74 -7.01 -3.02 -2.63
N GLY A 75 -7.19 -1.71 -2.47
CA GLY A 75 -6.14 -0.83 -2.01
C GLY A 75 -5.59 -1.16 -0.61
N LEU A 76 -6.49 -1.36 0.35
CA LEU A 76 -6.10 -1.76 1.70
C LEU A 76 -5.31 -3.06 1.70
N ALA A 77 -5.75 -4.06 0.93
CA ALA A 77 -5.04 -5.33 0.79
C ALA A 77 -3.62 -5.15 0.23
N VAL A 78 -3.44 -4.27 -0.77
CA VAL A 78 -2.14 -3.96 -1.37
C VAL A 78 -1.18 -3.32 -0.36
N VAL A 79 -1.65 -2.36 0.43
CA VAL A 79 -0.84 -1.72 1.48
C VAL A 79 -0.41 -2.74 2.52
N VAL A 80 -1.33 -3.57 3.01
CA VAL A 80 -1.03 -4.63 3.98
C VAL A 80 0.01 -5.61 3.43
N MET A 81 -0.16 -6.06 2.19
CA MET A 81 0.79 -6.96 1.54
C MET A 81 2.16 -6.32 1.33
N SER A 82 2.21 -5.03 0.97
CA SER A 82 3.45 -4.27 0.83
C SER A 82 4.21 -4.19 2.14
N ILE A 83 3.51 -3.94 3.26
CA ILE A 83 4.11 -3.92 4.61
C ILE A 83 4.69 -5.30 4.94
N ILE A 84 3.90 -6.37 4.80
CA ILE A 84 4.32 -7.74 5.10
C ILE A 84 5.55 -8.13 4.26
N ALA A 85 5.49 -7.93 2.95
CA ALA A 85 6.59 -8.26 2.04
C ALA A 85 7.87 -7.47 2.37
N THR A 86 7.73 -6.18 2.69
CA THR A 86 8.85 -5.33 3.12
C THR A 86 9.46 -5.84 4.42
N THR A 87 8.65 -6.18 5.43
CA THR A 87 9.12 -6.75 6.69
C THR A 87 9.88 -8.06 6.47
N ILE A 88 9.37 -8.96 5.63
CA ILE A 88 10.02 -10.25 5.33
C ILE A 88 11.36 -10.04 4.63
N LEU A 89 11.45 -9.14 3.65
CA LEU A 89 12.69 -8.83 2.93
C LEU A 89 13.73 -8.21 3.84
N MET A 90 13.31 -7.32 4.74
CA MET A 90 14.17 -6.69 5.73
C MET A 90 14.77 -7.71 6.69
N VAL A 91 13.96 -8.69 7.16
CA VAL A 91 14.45 -9.83 7.97
C VAL A 91 15.43 -10.70 7.18
N ARG A 92 15.22 -10.86 5.86
CA ARG A 92 16.11 -11.62 4.97
C ARG A 92 17.35 -10.86 4.49
N ARG A 93 17.59 -9.64 4.99
CA ARG A 93 18.69 -8.73 4.59
C ARG A 93 18.77 -8.48 3.07
N ARG A 94 17.64 -8.54 2.37
CA ARG A 94 17.51 -8.15 0.96
C ARG A 94 16.98 -6.72 0.91
N VAL A 95 17.69 -5.83 0.20
CA VAL A 95 17.25 -4.45 -0.06
C VAL A 95 15.86 -4.46 -0.73
N ALA A 96 14.87 -3.86 -0.05
CA ALA A 96 13.45 -4.07 -0.32
C ALA A 96 12.78 -2.95 -1.14
N PHE A 97 13.57 -2.04 -1.73
CA PHE A 97 13.06 -0.83 -2.37
C PHE A 97 12.05 -1.06 -3.52
N TRP A 98 12.13 -2.20 -4.21
CA TRP A 98 11.21 -2.52 -5.31
C TRP A 98 9.80 -2.86 -4.85
N VAL A 99 9.63 -3.39 -3.63
CA VAL A 99 8.33 -3.84 -3.13
C VAL A 99 7.35 -2.67 -2.95
N PRO A 100 7.73 -1.56 -2.27
CA PRO A 100 6.84 -0.42 -2.15
C PRO A 100 6.47 0.21 -3.50
N VAL A 101 7.35 0.17 -4.49
CA VAL A 101 7.07 0.70 -5.82
C VAL A 101 6.02 -0.15 -6.53
N VAL A 102 6.17 -1.48 -6.52
CA VAL A 102 5.19 -2.40 -7.09
C VAL A 102 3.83 -2.27 -6.39
N GLY A 103 3.83 -2.15 -5.05
CA GLY A 103 2.61 -1.91 -4.29
C GLY A 103 1.91 -0.62 -4.70
N LEU A 104 2.65 0.46 -4.94
CA LEU A 104 2.07 1.73 -5.37
C LEU A 104 1.44 1.63 -6.77
N ILE A 105 2.05 0.89 -7.69
CA ILE A 105 1.48 0.62 -9.02
C ILE A 105 0.18 -0.20 -8.90
N LEU A 106 0.20 -1.25 -8.07
CA LEU A 106 -1.00 -2.08 -7.84
C LEU A 106 -2.14 -1.26 -7.24
N GLN A 107 -1.84 -0.37 -6.30
CA GLN A 107 -2.80 0.53 -5.67
C GLN A 107 -3.49 1.44 -6.68
N ILE A 108 -2.72 2.03 -7.61
CA ILE A 108 -3.28 2.87 -8.68
C ILE A 108 -4.19 2.04 -9.59
N PHE A 109 -3.76 0.80 -9.89
CA PHE A 109 -4.52 -0.10 -10.74
C PHE A 109 -5.86 -0.51 -10.11
N THR A 110 -5.87 -0.86 -8.81
CA THR A 110 -7.12 -1.20 -8.10
C THR A 110 -8.08 -0.01 -8.05
N PHE A 111 -7.56 1.20 -7.84
CA PHE A 111 -8.39 2.40 -7.88
C PHE A 111 -8.99 2.65 -9.27
N ALA A 112 -8.20 2.54 -10.34
CA ALA A 112 -8.67 2.71 -11.70
C ALA A 112 -9.77 1.71 -12.08
N LEU A 113 -9.63 0.45 -11.65
CA LEU A 113 -10.67 -0.57 -11.83
C LEU A 113 -11.96 -0.20 -11.10
N GLY A 114 -11.86 0.21 -9.84
CA GLY A 114 -13.03 0.65 -9.06
C GLY A 114 -13.72 1.86 -9.69
N ALA A 115 -12.96 2.87 -10.15
CA ALA A 115 -13.50 4.02 -10.85
C ALA A 115 -14.22 3.63 -12.16
N GLY A 116 -13.69 2.65 -12.91
CA GLY A 116 -14.34 2.10 -14.08
C GLY A 116 -15.68 1.44 -13.76
N LEU A 117 -15.73 0.67 -12.66
CA LEU A 117 -16.98 0.06 -12.18
C LEU A 117 -18.01 1.11 -11.76
N ALA A 118 -17.59 2.16 -11.07
CA ALA A 118 -18.46 3.28 -10.71
C ALA A 118 -19.04 3.99 -11.94
N GLY A 119 -18.25 4.15 -13.01
CA GLY A 119 -18.73 4.72 -14.27
C GLY A 119 -19.73 3.81 -15.01
N SER A 120 -19.68 2.50 -14.79
CA SER A 120 -20.58 1.51 -15.40
C SER A 120 -21.92 1.32 -14.69
N VAL A 121 -22.20 2.13 -13.67
CA VAL A 121 -23.48 2.10 -12.93
C VAL A 121 -24.67 2.49 -13.80
N VAL A 122 -24.44 3.30 -14.83
CA VAL A 122 -25.45 3.69 -15.80
C VAL A 122 -25.51 2.63 -16.90
N PRO A 123 -26.70 2.08 -17.23
CA PRO A 123 -26.83 1.19 -18.38
C PRO A 123 -26.50 1.97 -19.66
N SER A 124 -25.42 1.53 -20.34
CA SER A 124 -25.03 1.99 -21.68
C SER A 124 -26.02 1.56 -22.76
#